data_AF-A0A946HYG3-F1
#
_entry.id   AF-A0A946HYG3-F1
#
_cell.length_a   1.000
_cell.length_b   1.000
_cell.length_c   1.000
_cell.angle_alpha   90.00
_cell.angle_beta   90.00
_cell.angle_gamma   90.00
#
_symmetry.space_group_name_H-M   'P 1'
#
loop_
_entity.id
_entity.type
_entity.pdbx_description
1 polymer ?
#
loop_
_entity_poly.entity_id
_entity_poly.type
_entity_poly.pdbx_seq_one_letter_code
_entity_poly.pdbx_strand_id
1 'polypeptide(L)'
;MTDTAFDDRNARGEWRPANAITLAPINTWPPRPAATLKWLFGFPGYIWPYNAFWLGFAALTWAFLTPDLASMATLELWWVGLLLGRNVAFVTVLFGGLHLYFYVFKGQGDELKFNAQPLSTGSRRFRFKNQVHDNMFHTLVFGVPTMTAYEVLTYWGFANGYLGLFDFGGSQVLFWGWFVLLLFLAPIIHSLHFYFGHRLLHTKLLYKPVHALHHHNVEIGPWSGLSMHPVEHILYFSTVVVQWLLALHPVNALYQIHLAAFLPALSHSGFQKLKVTKDFDLDGGNHFHYLHHKYFECNYGGSLTPLERHSALSTMARMRRMPPYGNACAQGAPP
;
A
#
# COMPACT_ATOMS: atom_id res chain seq x y z
N MET A 1 3.42 26.74 12.62
CA MET A 1 4.86 26.40 12.66
C MET A 1 5.32 26.38 11.23
N THR A 2 6.28 27.22 10.89
CA THR A 2 6.86 27.34 9.54
C THR A 2 7.73 26.11 9.27
N ASP A 3 7.28 25.22 8.37
CA ASP A 3 8.04 24.05 7.92
C ASP A 3 9.28 24.52 7.14
N THR A 4 10.41 24.63 7.83
CA THR A 4 11.75 24.79 7.25
C THR A 4 12.24 23.44 6.72
N ALA A 5 11.58 22.87 5.71
CA ALA A 5 11.94 21.55 5.17
C ALA A 5 13.03 21.60 4.09
N PHE A 6 13.41 22.78 3.59
CA PHE A 6 14.37 22.90 2.48
C PHE A 6 15.85 22.78 2.92
N ASP A 7 16.19 23.25 4.13
CA ASP A 7 17.60 23.47 4.54
C ASP A 7 18.21 22.38 5.45
N ASP A 8 17.45 21.36 5.87
CA ASP A 8 17.90 20.30 6.80
C ASP A 8 18.45 19.03 6.11
N ARG A 9 18.95 19.13 4.88
CA ARG A 9 19.53 17.99 4.17
C ARG A 9 20.99 17.76 4.55
N ASN A 10 21.39 16.50 4.70
CA ASN A 10 22.80 16.15 4.86
C ASN A 10 23.57 16.27 3.53
N ALA A 11 24.90 16.15 3.57
CA ALA A 11 25.76 16.25 2.39
C ALA A 11 25.47 15.22 1.27
N ARG A 12 24.69 14.17 1.55
CA ARG A 12 24.26 13.16 0.57
C ARG A 12 22.91 13.50 -0.07
N GLY A 13 22.28 14.60 0.33
CA GLY A 13 20.96 15.03 -0.13
C GLY A 13 19.79 14.40 0.65
N GLU A 14 20.09 13.67 1.73
CA GLU A 14 19.07 12.98 2.52
C GLU A 14 18.45 13.93 3.54
N TRP A 15 17.13 13.89 3.63
CA TRP A 15 16.34 14.60 4.61
C TRP A 15 15.61 13.60 5.51
N ARG A 16 15.41 13.95 6.77
CA ARG A 16 14.66 13.16 7.73
C ARG A 16 13.62 14.03 8.42
N PRO A 17 12.38 13.55 8.59
CA PRO A 17 11.41 14.25 9.42
C PRO A 17 11.95 14.43 10.84
N ALA A 18 11.72 15.61 11.44
CA ALA A 18 12.16 15.91 12.79
C ALA A 18 11.50 15.01 13.85
N ASN A 19 10.27 14.57 13.60
CA ASN A 19 9.50 13.73 14.50
C ASN A 19 9.66 12.24 14.17
N ALA A 20 9.71 11.41 15.21
CA ALA A 20 9.66 9.96 15.08
C ALA A 20 8.36 9.50 14.41
N ILE A 21 8.40 8.32 13.79
CA ILE A 21 7.23 7.71 13.17
C ILE A 21 6.18 7.46 14.25
N THR A 22 5.03 8.13 14.11
CA THR A 22 3.91 7.97 15.03
C THR A 22 3.14 6.70 14.68
N LEU A 23 3.05 5.77 15.62
CA LEU A 23 2.28 4.54 15.46
C LEU A 23 0.80 4.80 15.74
N ALA A 24 -0.08 4.03 15.10
CA ALA A 24 -1.51 4.12 15.37
C ALA A 24 -1.79 3.84 16.88
N PRO A 25 -2.67 4.62 17.56
CA PRO A 25 -2.94 4.48 18.99
C PRO A 25 -3.41 3.08 19.43
N ILE A 26 -3.98 2.30 18.51
CA ILE A 26 -4.33 0.88 18.73
C ILE A 26 -3.13 0.02 19.14
N ASN A 27 -1.90 0.47 18.87
CA ASN A 27 -0.65 -0.23 19.19
C ASN A 27 0.00 0.27 20.50
N THR A 28 -0.69 1.08 21.30
CA THR A 28 -0.15 1.63 22.56
C THR A 28 -0.46 0.71 23.75
N TRP A 29 0.55 0.48 24.58
CA TRP A 29 0.42 -0.23 25.86
C TRP A 29 0.92 0.66 27.01
N PRO A 30 0.16 0.83 28.11
CA PRO A 30 -1.20 0.31 28.31
C PRO A 30 -2.22 0.92 27.32
N PRO A 31 -3.34 0.23 27.02
CA PRO A 31 -4.32 0.71 26.05
C PRO A 31 -4.89 2.08 26.44
N ARG A 32 -5.10 2.95 25.44
CA ARG A 32 -5.65 4.30 25.63
C ARG A 32 -6.97 4.47 24.86
N PRO A 33 -8.11 3.99 25.39
CA PRO A 33 -9.39 3.96 24.66
C PRO A 33 -9.83 5.32 24.11
N ALA A 34 -9.69 6.39 24.89
CA ALA A 34 -10.06 7.74 24.45
C ALA A 34 -9.22 8.22 23.25
N ALA A 35 -7.91 7.94 23.26
CA ALA A 35 -7.02 8.29 22.15
C ALA A 35 -7.34 7.45 20.91
N THR A 36 -7.63 6.15 21.08
CA THR A 36 -8.06 5.27 20.00
C THR A 36 -9.36 5.72 19.38
N LEU A 37 -10.40 6.03 20.16
CA LEU A 37 -11.67 6.54 19.65
C LEU A 37 -11.51 7.87 18.92
N LYS A 38 -10.72 8.80 19.48
CA LYS A 38 -10.40 10.07 18.82
C LYS A 38 -9.70 9.86 17.48
N TRP A 39 -8.78 8.91 17.41
CA TRP A 39 -8.10 8.57 16.16
C TRP A 39 -9.02 7.85 15.17
N LEU A 40 -9.90 6.96 15.63
CA LEU A 40 -10.80 6.21 14.76
C LEU A 40 -11.74 7.14 13.96
N PHE A 41 -12.34 8.12 14.64
CA PHE A 41 -13.36 9.01 14.07
C PHE A 41 -12.85 10.43 13.76
N GLY A 42 -11.64 10.79 14.17
CA GLY A 42 -11.05 12.12 13.96
C GLY A 42 -10.57 12.39 12.53
N PHE A 43 -10.12 13.62 12.31
CA PHE A 43 -9.57 14.10 11.04
C PHE A 43 -8.21 14.79 11.26
N PRO A 44 -7.10 14.30 10.67
CA PRO A 44 -6.95 12.98 10.06
C PRO A 44 -7.03 11.86 11.11
N GLY A 45 -7.52 10.69 10.71
CA GLY A 45 -7.78 9.55 11.56
C GLY A 45 -7.84 8.24 10.77
N TYR A 46 -8.42 7.20 11.37
CA TYR A 46 -8.56 5.90 10.72
C TYR A 46 -9.56 5.94 9.57
N ILE A 47 -10.77 6.47 9.81
CA ILE A 47 -11.80 6.55 8.76
C ILE A 47 -11.45 7.68 7.79
N TRP A 48 -11.12 8.86 8.33
CA TRP A 48 -11.02 10.07 7.53
C TRP A 48 -9.59 10.57 7.32
N PRO A 49 -9.30 11.23 6.19
CA PRO A 49 -10.06 11.18 4.94
C PRO A 49 -9.71 9.95 4.09
N TYR A 50 -8.56 9.32 4.36
CA TYR A 50 -7.90 8.46 3.39
C TYR A 50 -8.65 7.14 3.13
N ASN A 51 -9.05 6.42 4.18
CA ASN A 51 -9.81 5.18 4.01
C ASN A 51 -11.22 5.45 3.48
N ALA A 52 -11.89 6.52 3.93
CA ALA A 52 -13.18 6.95 3.41
C ALA A 52 -13.13 7.31 1.92
N PHE A 53 -12.07 7.99 1.47
CA PHE A 53 -11.86 8.29 0.06
C PHE A 53 -11.77 7.01 -0.78
N TRP A 54 -10.93 6.05 -0.39
CA TRP A 54 -10.79 4.80 -1.12
C TRP A 54 -12.03 3.92 -1.06
N LEU A 55 -12.77 3.95 0.05
CA LEU A 55 -14.05 3.26 0.17
C LEU A 55 -15.10 3.89 -0.76
N GLY A 56 -15.19 5.22 -0.79
CA GLY A 56 -16.04 5.94 -1.75
C GLY A 56 -15.68 5.61 -3.19
N PHE A 57 -14.37 5.59 -3.51
CA PHE A 57 -13.89 5.20 -4.84
C PHE A 57 -14.27 3.76 -5.22
N ALA A 58 -14.15 2.81 -4.28
CA ALA A 58 -14.60 1.43 -4.48
C ALA A 58 -16.12 1.33 -4.69
N ALA A 59 -16.92 2.06 -3.90
CA ALA A 59 -18.37 2.11 -4.05
C ALA A 59 -18.80 2.69 -5.40
N LEU A 60 -18.17 3.80 -5.84
CA LEU A 60 -18.42 4.39 -7.15
C LEU A 60 -18.01 3.46 -8.29
N THR A 61 -16.87 2.78 -8.14
CA THR A 61 -16.41 1.79 -9.13
C THR A 61 -17.41 0.67 -9.26
N TRP A 62 -17.87 0.10 -8.14
CA TRP A 62 -18.89 -0.94 -8.15
C TRP A 62 -20.21 -0.48 -8.78
N ALA A 63 -20.68 0.72 -8.42
CA ALA A 63 -21.98 1.21 -8.85
C ALA A 63 -22.04 1.62 -10.33
N PHE A 64 -20.93 2.11 -10.89
CA PHE A 64 -20.94 2.76 -12.22
C PHE A 64 -19.95 2.17 -13.22
N LEU A 65 -18.92 1.46 -12.77
CA LEU A 65 -17.79 1.00 -13.58
C LEU A 65 -17.55 -0.50 -13.45
N THR A 66 -18.51 -1.23 -12.88
CA THR A 66 -18.52 -2.69 -12.81
C THR A 66 -19.81 -3.18 -13.48
N PRO A 67 -19.75 -4.15 -14.41
CA PRO A 67 -20.94 -4.75 -15.00
C PRO A 67 -21.86 -5.39 -13.96
N ASP A 68 -23.10 -5.68 -14.35
CA ASP A 68 -24.02 -6.40 -13.47
C ASP A 68 -23.46 -7.77 -13.09
N LEU A 69 -23.57 -8.13 -11.81
CA LEU A 69 -22.96 -9.35 -11.28
C LEU A 69 -23.48 -10.60 -11.98
N ALA A 70 -24.75 -10.64 -12.39
CA ALA A 70 -25.31 -11.81 -13.06
C ALA A 70 -24.65 -12.04 -14.44
N SER A 71 -24.22 -10.98 -15.12
CA SER A 71 -23.49 -11.08 -16.40
C SER A 71 -22.09 -11.70 -16.28
N MET A 72 -21.56 -11.78 -15.05
CA MET A 72 -20.22 -12.31 -14.77
C MET A 72 -20.23 -13.77 -14.30
N ALA A 73 -21.38 -14.45 -14.33
CA ALA A 73 -21.47 -15.88 -14.04
C ALA A 73 -20.73 -16.74 -15.08
N THR A 74 -20.71 -16.30 -16.34
CA THR A 74 -19.92 -16.88 -17.43
C THR A 74 -18.69 -16.02 -17.70
N LEU A 75 -17.53 -16.66 -17.88
CA LEU A 75 -16.30 -15.95 -18.25
C LEU A 75 -16.39 -15.50 -19.72
N GLU A 76 -16.48 -14.19 -19.94
CA GLU A 76 -16.57 -13.59 -21.27
C GLU A 76 -15.54 -12.49 -21.44
N LEU A 77 -14.95 -12.42 -22.64
CA LEU A 77 -13.84 -11.51 -22.92
C LEU A 77 -14.22 -10.02 -22.81
N TRP A 78 -15.49 -9.66 -23.05
CA TRP A 78 -15.90 -8.25 -23.06
C TRP A 78 -15.83 -7.64 -21.67
N TRP A 79 -16.33 -8.32 -20.63
CA TRP A 79 -16.34 -7.77 -19.28
C TRP A 79 -14.97 -7.91 -18.63
N VAL A 80 -14.24 -8.99 -18.91
CA VAL A 80 -12.83 -9.13 -18.52
C VAL A 80 -11.99 -8.00 -19.11
N GLY A 81 -12.19 -7.70 -20.41
CA GLY A 81 -11.55 -6.60 -21.11
C GLY A 81 -11.92 -5.23 -20.54
N LEU A 82 -13.19 -5.03 -20.17
CA LEU A 82 -13.66 -3.81 -19.51
C LEU A 82 -12.96 -3.60 -18.16
N LEU A 83 -12.91 -4.62 -17.30
CA LEU A 83 -12.22 -4.54 -16.00
C LEU A 83 -10.72 -4.26 -16.19
N LEU A 84 -10.07 -4.93 -17.14
CA LEU A 84 -8.67 -4.70 -17.46
C LEU A 84 -8.44 -3.25 -17.92
N GLY A 85 -9.21 -2.77 -18.88
CA GLY A 85 -9.10 -1.41 -19.41
C GLY A 85 -9.33 -0.35 -18.32
N ARG A 86 -10.33 -0.55 -17.47
CA ARG A 86 -10.63 0.31 -16.31
C ARG A 86 -9.47 0.33 -15.31
N ASN A 87 -8.92 -0.83 -14.96
CA ASN A 87 -7.82 -0.93 -14.01
C ASN A 87 -6.52 -0.32 -14.56
N VAL A 88 -6.24 -0.50 -15.87
CA VAL A 88 -5.14 0.21 -16.55
C VAL A 88 -5.34 1.73 -16.46
N ALA A 89 -6.56 2.23 -16.70
CA ALA A 89 -6.85 3.66 -16.62
C ALA A 89 -6.66 4.19 -15.19
N PHE A 90 -7.21 3.50 -14.18
CA PHE A 90 -7.06 3.89 -12.77
C PHE A 90 -5.60 3.96 -12.33
N VAL A 91 -4.84 2.90 -12.59
CA VAL A 91 -3.42 2.84 -12.20
C VAL A 91 -2.60 3.88 -12.97
N THR A 92 -2.87 4.07 -14.26
CA THR A 92 -2.14 5.07 -15.07
C THR A 92 -2.43 6.50 -14.59
N VAL A 93 -3.69 6.83 -14.31
CA VAL A 93 -4.07 8.17 -13.81
C VAL A 93 -3.47 8.41 -12.44
N LEU A 94 -3.56 7.45 -11.51
CA LEU A 94 -3.07 7.63 -10.15
C LEU A 94 -1.54 7.66 -10.09
N PHE A 95 -0.87 6.61 -10.57
CA PHE A 95 0.58 6.49 -10.49
C PHE A 95 1.28 7.48 -11.42
N GLY A 96 0.76 7.63 -12.65
CA GLY A 96 1.25 8.60 -13.62
C GLY A 96 1.00 10.04 -13.16
N GLY A 97 -0.20 10.34 -12.65
CA GLY A 97 -0.53 11.67 -12.12
C GLY A 97 0.36 12.08 -10.95
N LEU A 98 0.55 11.19 -9.97
CA LEU A 98 1.47 11.43 -8.86
C LEU A 98 2.92 11.56 -9.34
N HIS A 99 3.35 10.74 -10.30
CA HIS A 99 4.70 10.84 -10.86
C HIS A 99 4.92 12.18 -11.58
N LEU A 100 3.95 12.62 -12.39
CA LEU A 100 3.98 13.91 -13.05
C LEU A 100 4.04 15.05 -12.02
N TYR A 101 3.19 15.01 -11.00
CA TYR A 101 3.16 16.02 -9.94
C TYR A 101 4.50 16.11 -9.19
N PHE A 102 5.03 14.99 -8.68
CA PHE A 102 6.22 15.00 -7.85
C PHE A 102 7.54 15.17 -8.62
N TYR A 103 7.69 14.52 -9.78
CA TYR A 103 8.98 14.38 -10.43
C TYR A 103 9.13 15.19 -11.73
N VAL A 104 8.03 15.48 -12.43
CA VAL A 104 8.07 16.23 -13.71
C VAL A 104 7.77 17.69 -13.49
N PHE A 105 6.59 17.99 -12.95
CA PHE A 105 6.16 19.37 -12.67
C PHE A 105 6.69 19.91 -11.34
N LYS A 106 7.14 19.02 -10.44
CA LYS A 106 7.63 19.36 -9.10
C LYS A 106 6.65 20.28 -8.36
N GLY A 107 5.38 19.90 -8.28
CA GLY A 107 4.29 20.74 -7.74
C GLY A 107 4.49 21.21 -6.29
N GLN A 108 5.29 20.49 -5.49
CA GLN A 108 5.74 20.91 -4.16
C GLN A 108 7.28 21.02 -4.04
N GLY A 109 7.99 21.17 -5.17
CA GLY A 109 9.45 21.16 -5.20
C GLY A 109 10.04 19.88 -4.62
N ASP A 110 11.17 20.00 -3.93
CA ASP A 110 11.77 18.93 -3.13
C ASP A 110 11.36 19.00 -1.64
N GLU A 111 10.32 19.77 -1.31
CA GLU A 111 9.78 19.86 0.05
C GLU A 111 9.24 18.49 0.48
N LEU A 112 9.64 18.04 1.68
CA LEU A 112 9.30 16.72 2.24
C LEU A 112 9.87 15.51 1.46
N LYS A 113 10.71 15.72 0.46
CA LYS A 113 11.36 14.62 -0.28
C LYS A 113 12.43 13.97 0.57
N PHE A 114 12.42 12.65 0.74
CA PHE A 114 13.40 11.99 1.61
C PHE A 114 14.83 12.04 1.08
N ASN A 115 15.00 12.00 -0.24
CA ASN A 115 16.32 12.08 -0.86
C ASN A 115 16.27 12.94 -2.13
N ALA A 116 17.22 13.85 -2.27
CA ALA A 116 17.34 14.72 -3.44
C ALA A 116 17.87 13.97 -4.68
N GLN A 117 18.41 12.76 -4.53
CA GLN A 117 18.90 11.96 -5.64
C GLN A 117 17.80 11.73 -6.71
N PRO A 118 18.14 11.82 -8.00
CA PRO A 118 17.20 11.54 -9.07
C PRO A 118 16.90 10.04 -9.17
N LEU A 119 15.73 9.71 -9.73
CA LEU A 119 15.44 8.34 -10.13
C LEU A 119 16.46 7.88 -11.19
N SER A 120 16.87 6.63 -11.12
CA SER A 120 18.07 6.19 -11.81
C SER A 120 17.87 5.99 -13.32
N THR A 121 18.80 6.57 -14.09
CA THR A 121 18.95 6.41 -15.54
C THR A 121 20.35 5.91 -15.88
N GLY A 122 20.50 5.10 -16.93
CA GLY A 122 21.77 4.52 -17.37
C GLY A 122 22.22 3.27 -16.60
N SER A 123 21.52 2.88 -15.53
CA SER A 123 21.91 1.72 -14.70
C SER A 123 21.47 0.39 -15.33
N ARG A 124 22.37 -0.60 -15.34
CA ARG A 124 22.10 -1.96 -15.83
C ARG A 124 21.16 -2.76 -14.91
N ARG A 125 20.80 -2.24 -13.73
CA ARG A 125 19.87 -2.90 -12.79
C ARG A 125 18.42 -2.92 -13.29
N PHE A 126 18.08 -2.02 -14.22
CA PHE A 126 16.75 -1.93 -14.84
C PHE A 126 16.79 -2.39 -16.29
N ARG A 127 15.75 -3.07 -16.75
CA ARG A 127 15.68 -3.65 -18.11
C ARG A 127 15.92 -2.62 -19.20
N PHE A 128 15.31 -1.45 -19.06
CA PHE A 128 15.40 -0.36 -20.03
C PHE A 128 16.49 0.66 -19.72
N LYS A 129 17.38 0.36 -18.76
CA LYS A 129 18.33 1.32 -18.18
C LYS A 129 17.66 2.61 -17.69
N ASN A 130 16.37 2.55 -17.38
CA ASN A 130 15.57 3.66 -16.89
C ASN A 130 14.58 3.09 -15.87
N GLN A 131 14.71 3.54 -14.63
CA GLN A 131 13.89 3.07 -13.52
C GLN A 131 12.39 3.27 -13.75
N VAL A 132 11.98 4.43 -14.27
CA VAL A 132 10.57 4.76 -14.48
C VAL A 132 9.96 3.84 -15.53
N HIS A 133 10.65 3.64 -16.65
CA HIS A 133 10.15 2.76 -17.72
C HIS A 133 10.05 1.31 -17.26
N ASP A 134 11.04 0.84 -16.49
CA ASP A 134 11.05 -0.52 -15.93
C ASP A 134 9.89 -0.71 -14.96
N ASN A 135 9.67 0.28 -14.08
CA ASN A 135 8.59 0.25 -13.11
C ASN A 135 7.21 0.33 -13.75
N MET A 136 7.03 1.16 -14.77
CA MET A 136 5.80 1.20 -15.57
C MET A 136 5.55 -0.14 -16.25
N PHE A 137 6.57 -0.76 -16.83
CA PHE A 137 6.45 -2.07 -17.46
C PHE A 137 5.99 -3.14 -16.46
N HIS A 138 6.66 -3.26 -15.31
CA HIS A 138 6.27 -4.24 -14.29
C HIS A 138 4.86 -3.99 -13.74
N THR A 139 4.53 -2.72 -13.47
CA THR A 139 3.20 -2.33 -12.97
C THR A 139 2.10 -2.63 -14.00
N LEU A 140 2.23 -2.17 -15.24
CA LEU A 140 1.17 -2.23 -16.24
C LEU A 140 1.06 -3.59 -16.93
N VAL A 141 2.18 -4.30 -17.11
CA VAL A 141 2.20 -5.60 -17.82
C VAL A 141 1.97 -6.78 -16.87
N PHE A 142 2.32 -6.67 -15.59
CA PHE A 142 2.15 -7.78 -14.64
C PHE A 142 1.26 -7.43 -13.45
N GLY A 143 1.45 -6.26 -12.83
CA GLY A 143 0.66 -5.83 -11.69
C GLY A 143 -0.83 -5.66 -12.02
N VAL A 144 -1.14 -4.86 -13.05
CA VAL A 144 -2.53 -4.57 -13.46
C VAL A 144 -3.26 -5.83 -13.94
N PRO A 145 -2.68 -6.69 -14.79
CA PRO A 145 -3.33 -7.96 -15.14
C PRO A 145 -3.55 -8.88 -13.94
N THR A 146 -2.63 -8.90 -12.97
CA THR A 146 -2.78 -9.75 -11.77
C THR A 146 -3.90 -9.25 -10.86
N MET A 147 -3.99 -7.95 -10.57
CA MET A 147 -5.13 -7.40 -9.81
C MET A 147 -6.46 -7.66 -10.54
N THR A 148 -6.46 -7.54 -11.87
CA THR A 148 -7.66 -7.77 -12.67
C THR A 148 -8.06 -9.23 -12.64
N ALA A 149 -7.10 -10.18 -12.69
CA ALA A 149 -7.39 -11.60 -12.55
C ALA A 149 -8.03 -11.92 -11.20
N TYR A 150 -7.53 -11.36 -10.10
CA TYR A 150 -8.15 -11.51 -8.78
C TYR A 150 -9.57 -10.94 -8.74
N GLU A 151 -9.80 -9.78 -9.36
CA GLU A 151 -11.13 -9.17 -9.45
C GLU A 151 -12.10 -10.02 -10.30
N VAL A 152 -11.65 -10.49 -11.46
CA VAL A 152 -12.40 -11.40 -12.35
C VAL A 152 -12.83 -12.66 -11.60
N LEU A 153 -11.90 -13.32 -10.91
CA LEU A 153 -12.18 -14.51 -10.11
C LEU A 153 -13.13 -14.21 -8.95
N THR A 154 -13.00 -13.04 -8.34
CA THR A 154 -13.90 -12.59 -7.27
C THR A 154 -15.34 -12.49 -7.80
N TYR A 155 -15.56 -11.72 -8.87
CA TYR A 155 -16.91 -11.50 -9.38
C TYR A 155 -17.52 -12.76 -9.98
N TRP A 156 -16.75 -13.53 -10.74
CA TRP A 156 -17.18 -14.84 -11.22
C TRP A 156 -17.57 -15.77 -10.07
N GLY A 157 -16.77 -15.82 -9.01
CA GLY A 157 -17.03 -16.64 -7.84
C GLY A 157 -18.27 -16.22 -7.06
N PHE A 158 -18.50 -14.91 -6.88
CA PHE A 158 -19.73 -14.40 -6.26
C PHE A 158 -20.96 -14.63 -7.15
N ALA A 159 -20.87 -14.40 -8.46
CA ALA A 159 -21.97 -14.59 -9.40
C ALA A 159 -22.47 -16.05 -9.46
N ASN A 160 -21.55 -17.01 -9.27
CA ASN A 160 -21.88 -18.43 -9.21
C ASN A 160 -22.18 -18.95 -7.79
N GLY A 161 -22.11 -18.10 -6.76
CA GLY A 161 -22.31 -18.52 -5.37
C GLY A 161 -21.21 -19.43 -4.82
N TYR A 162 -19.99 -19.37 -5.37
CA TYR A 162 -18.82 -20.11 -4.86
C TYR A 162 -18.10 -19.40 -3.72
N LEU A 163 -18.24 -18.08 -3.64
CA LEU A 163 -17.53 -17.23 -2.68
C LEU A 163 -18.47 -16.55 -1.70
N GLY A 164 -17.90 -16.18 -0.56
CA GLY A 164 -18.55 -15.42 0.48
C GLY A 164 -19.04 -16.26 1.65
N LEU A 165 -19.42 -15.58 2.72
CA LEU A 165 -20.04 -16.21 3.88
C LEU A 165 -21.52 -16.45 3.57
N PHE A 166 -21.94 -17.70 3.63
CA PHE A 166 -23.32 -18.08 3.34
C PHE A 166 -24.18 -18.00 4.60
N ASP A 167 -25.19 -17.13 4.51
CA ASP A 167 -26.36 -17.06 5.36
C ASP A 167 -26.18 -16.55 6.82
N PHE A 168 -27.11 -15.69 7.22
CA PHE A 168 -27.32 -15.22 8.60
C PHE A 168 -28.77 -15.53 9.06
N GLY A 169 -29.36 -16.60 8.56
CA GLY A 169 -30.77 -16.93 8.75
C GLY A 169 -31.71 -15.83 8.23
N GLY A 170 -31.33 -15.15 7.14
CA GLY A 170 -32.09 -14.02 6.58
C GLY A 170 -32.07 -12.71 7.40
N SER A 171 -31.27 -12.61 8.47
CA SER A 171 -31.19 -11.40 9.28
C SER A 171 -30.48 -10.25 8.56
N GLN A 172 -31.24 -9.23 8.16
CA GLN A 172 -30.69 -8.02 7.53
C GLN A 172 -29.72 -7.26 8.44
N VAL A 173 -29.97 -7.24 9.75
CA VAL A 173 -29.11 -6.54 10.72
C VAL A 173 -27.74 -7.21 10.80
N LEU A 174 -27.70 -8.54 10.85
CA LEU A 174 -26.43 -9.28 10.88
C LEU A 174 -25.69 -9.14 9.55
N PHE A 175 -26.40 -9.21 8.43
CA PHE A 175 -25.82 -9.00 7.11
C PHE A 175 -25.13 -7.64 7.01
N TRP A 176 -25.86 -6.55 7.25
CA TRP A 176 -25.30 -5.20 7.10
C TRP A 176 -24.28 -4.87 8.18
N GLY A 177 -24.47 -5.36 9.40
CA GLY A 177 -23.49 -5.22 10.47
C GLY A 177 -22.14 -5.87 10.12
N TRP A 178 -22.17 -7.09 9.60
CA TRP A 178 -20.96 -7.80 9.18
C TRP A 178 -20.33 -7.21 7.90
N PHE A 179 -21.16 -6.79 6.94
CA PHE A 179 -20.70 -6.06 5.76
C PHE A 179 -19.90 -4.81 6.15
N VAL A 180 -20.46 -3.96 7.02
CA VAL A 180 -19.78 -2.73 7.51
C VAL A 180 -18.55 -3.08 8.34
N LEU A 181 -18.62 -4.10 9.18
CA LEU A 181 -17.47 -4.57 9.96
C LEU A 181 -16.29 -4.95 9.05
N LEU A 182 -16.54 -5.68 7.95
CA LEU A 182 -15.49 -6.05 7.01
C LEU A 182 -14.92 -4.87 6.23
N LEU A 183 -15.74 -3.87 5.88
CA LEU A 183 -15.22 -2.62 5.32
C LEU A 183 -14.30 -1.91 6.30
N PHE A 184 -14.70 -1.85 7.58
CA PHE A 184 -13.89 -1.27 8.63
C PHE A 184 -12.61 -2.08 8.89
N LEU A 185 -12.63 -3.41 8.78
CA LEU A 185 -11.44 -4.25 8.99
C LEU A 185 -10.52 -4.32 7.77
N ALA A 186 -10.98 -3.98 6.56
CA ALA A 186 -10.19 -4.16 5.33
C ALA A 186 -8.79 -3.51 5.37
N PRO A 187 -8.58 -2.27 5.87
CA PRO A 187 -7.24 -1.72 6.00
C PRO A 187 -6.36 -2.47 7.00
N ILE A 188 -6.93 -3.03 8.08
CA ILE A 188 -6.20 -3.85 9.05
C ILE A 188 -5.84 -5.20 8.41
N ILE A 189 -6.78 -5.86 7.73
CA ILE A 189 -6.55 -7.10 6.99
C ILE A 189 -5.44 -6.90 5.97
N HIS A 190 -5.48 -5.79 5.21
CA HIS A 190 -4.44 -5.45 4.24
C HIS A 190 -3.07 -5.30 4.92
N SER A 191 -2.99 -4.52 6.01
CA SER A 191 -1.74 -4.26 6.73
C SER A 191 -1.14 -5.53 7.35
N LEU A 192 -1.97 -6.42 7.89
CA LEU A 192 -1.52 -7.71 8.44
C LEU A 192 -1.05 -8.66 7.34
N HIS A 193 -1.84 -8.81 6.28
CA HIS A 193 -1.46 -9.64 5.13
C HIS A 193 -0.15 -9.16 4.50
N PHE A 194 -0.03 -7.86 4.27
CA PHE A 194 1.19 -7.25 3.75
C PHE A 194 2.40 -7.59 4.61
N TYR A 195 2.32 -7.44 5.94
CA TYR A 195 3.43 -7.79 6.83
C TYR A 195 3.90 -9.23 6.66
N PHE A 196 2.98 -10.20 6.69
CA PHE A 196 3.34 -11.62 6.61
C PHE A 196 3.88 -11.99 5.22
N GLY A 197 3.21 -11.53 4.15
CA GLY A 197 3.64 -11.77 2.78
C GLY A 197 5.00 -11.14 2.49
N HIS A 198 5.21 -9.91 2.95
CA HIS A 198 6.46 -9.19 2.78
C HIS A 198 7.60 -9.83 3.57
N ARG A 199 7.38 -10.22 4.83
CA ARG A 199 8.37 -10.96 5.61
C ARG A 199 8.74 -12.30 4.97
N LEU A 200 7.78 -12.98 4.37
CA LEU A 200 8.01 -14.21 3.59
C LEU A 200 8.89 -13.94 2.35
N LEU A 201 8.64 -12.85 1.63
CA LEU A 201 9.42 -12.43 0.46
C LEU A 201 10.89 -12.12 0.81
N HIS A 202 11.18 -11.70 2.05
CA HIS A 202 12.55 -11.48 2.55
C HIS A 202 13.28 -12.74 3.03
N THR A 203 12.67 -13.91 2.88
CA THR A 203 13.39 -15.17 3.13
C THR A 203 14.42 -15.45 2.05
N LYS A 204 15.46 -16.23 2.36
CA LYS A 204 16.52 -16.60 1.39
C LYS A 204 15.99 -17.22 0.09
N LEU A 205 14.85 -17.92 0.17
CA LEU A 205 14.24 -18.62 -0.95
C LEU A 205 13.58 -17.66 -1.95
N LEU A 206 13.01 -16.55 -1.46
CA LEU A 206 12.20 -15.64 -2.28
C LEU A 206 12.87 -14.30 -2.55
N TYR A 207 13.77 -13.83 -1.69
CA TYR A 207 14.34 -12.49 -1.83
C TYR A 207 15.05 -12.32 -3.17
N LYS A 208 16.09 -13.12 -3.44
CA LYS A 208 16.87 -13.00 -4.68
C LYS A 208 16.06 -13.23 -5.97
N PRO A 209 15.25 -14.30 -6.08
CA PRO A 209 14.55 -14.58 -7.34
C PRO A 209 13.27 -13.76 -7.55
N VAL A 210 12.65 -13.23 -6.49
CA VAL A 210 11.33 -12.59 -6.57
C VAL A 210 11.40 -11.14 -6.09
N HIS A 211 11.81 -10.90 -4.86
CA HIS A 211 11.66 -9.58 -4.22
C HIS A 211 12.77 -8.57 -4.53
N ALA A 212 13.96 -9.04 -4.94
CA ALA A 212 15.09 -8.18 -5.25
C ALA A 212 14.79 -7.20 -6.38
N LEU A 213 13.91 -7.58 -7.32
CA LEU A 213 13.46 -6.71 -8.40
C LEU A 213 12.76 -5.46 -7.87
N HIS A 214 11.85 -5.62 -6.90
CA HIS A 214 11.19 -4.50 -6.24
C HIS A 214 12.22 -3.59 -5.55
N HIS A 215 13.18 -4.21 -4.86
CA HIS A 215 14.28 -3.57 -4.14
C HIS A 215 15.39 -2.95 -5.00
N HIS A 216 15.37 -3.14 -6.34
CA HIS A 216 16.21 -2.33 -7.22
C HIS A 216 15.88 -0.82 -7.10
N ASN A 217 14.68 -0.50 -6.61
CA ASN A 217 14.17 0.84 -6.38
C ASN A 217 14.56 1.42 -5.01
N VAL A 218 15.87 1.51 -4.71
CA VAL A 218 16.36 2.16 -3.46
C VAL A 218 15.82 3.58 -3.31
N GLU A 219 15.84 4.34 -4.41
CA GLU A 219 15.11 5.60 -4.52
C GLU A 219 13.73 5.30 -5.09
N ILE A 220 12.72 5.24 -4.22
CA ILE A 220 11.35 4.95 -4.62
C ILE A 220 10.69 6.14 -5.33
N GLY A 221 9.74 5.84 -6.22
CA GLY A 221 8.82 6.80 -6.82
C GLY A 221 7.45 6.14 -7.03
N PRO A 222 6.37 6.86 -7.39
CA PRO A 222 5.02 6.30 -7.43
C PRO A 222 4.92 4.95 -8.18
N TRP A 223 5.53 4.88 -9.37
CA TRP A 223 5.58 3.65 -10.19
C TRP A 223 6.34 2.48 -9.55
N SER A 224 7.27 2.68 -8.61
CA SER A 224 7.94 1.57 -7.95
C SER A 224 7.01 0.80 -7.01
N GLY A 225 5.87 1.37 -6.61
CA GLY A 225 4.95 0.75 -5.65
C GLY A 225 4.30 -0.55 -6.12
N LEU A 226 4.16 -0.74 -7.43
CA LEU A 226 3.73 -2.00 -8.06
C LEU A 226 4.77 -2.52 -9.07
N SER A 227 6.02 -2.07 -8.96
CA SER A 227 7.11 -2.65 -9.75
C SER A 227 7.66 -3.86 -9.02
N MET A 228 7.12 -5.04 -9.34
CA MET A 228 7.41 -6.28 -8.65
C MET A 228 7.52 -7.45 -9.65
N HIS A 229 8.07 -8.56 -9.17
CA HIS A 229 8.06 -9.82 -9.91
C HIS A 229 6.62 -10.40 -9.96
N PRO A 230 6.20 -11.10 -11.03
CA PRO A 230 4.84 -11.65 -11.12
C PRO A 230 4.41 -12.53 -9.93
N VAL A 231 5.33 -13.35 -9.40
CA VAL A 231 5.06 -14.16 -8.18
C VAL A 231 4.79 -13.27 -6.96
N GLU A 232 5.48 -12.15 -6.83
CA GLU A 232 5.21 -11.20 -5.76
C GLU A 232 3.87 -10.51 -5.95
N HIS A 233 3.46 -10.17 -7.17
CA HIS A 233 2.10 -9.67 -7.43
C HIS A 233 1.02 -10.68 -7.02
N ILE A 234 1.20 -11.96 -7.33
CA ILE A 234 0.26 -13.02 -6.92
C ILE A 234 0.15 -13.05 -5.40
N LEU A 235 1.27 -13.05 -4.68
CA LEU A 235 1.29 -13.04 -3.22
C LEU A 235 0.69 -11.75 -2.66
N TYR A 236 1.03 -10.59 -3.21
CA TYR A 236 0.58 -9.28 -2.75
C TYR A 236 -0.94 -9.09 -2.89
N PHE A 237 -1.50 -9.40 -4.07
CA PHE A 237 -2.94 -9.28 -4.30
C PHE A 237 -3.77 -10.39 -3.65
N SER A 238 -3.15 -11.47 -3.16
CA SER A 238 -3.85 -12.54 -2.42
C SER A 238 -4.53 -12.07 -1.13
N THR A 239 -4.32 -10.82 -0.70
CA THR A 239 -5.05 -10.20 0.41
C THR A 239 -6.57 -10.32 0.26
N VAL A 240 -7.09 -10.33 -0.98
CA VAL A 240 -8.52 -10.50 -1.28
C VAL A 240 -9.07 -11.87 -0.88
N VAL A 241 -8.22 -12.90 -0.77
CA VAL A 241 -8.65 -14.26 -0.41
C VAL A 241 -9.32 -14.30 0.98
N VAL A 242 -8.96 -13.39 1.88
CA VAL A 242 -9.68 -13.24 3.16
C VAL A 242 -11.14 -12.87 2.92
N GLN A 243 -11.42 -12.00 1.96
CA GLN A 243 -12.78 -11.60 1.59
C GLN A 243 -13.51 -12.71 0.84
N TRP A 244 -12.83 -13.57 0.09
CA TRP A 244 -13.45 -14.75 -0.53
C TRP A 244 -14.10 -15.70 0.49
N LEU A 245 -13.58 -15.73 1.72
CA LEU A 245 -14.10 -16.55 2.81
C LEU A 245 -15.13 -15.83 3.68
N LEU A 246 -14.99 -14.52 3.86
CA LEU A 246 -15.73 -13.78 4.89
C LEU A 246 -16.77 -12.80 4.32
N ALA A 247 -16.58 -12.30 3.10
CA ALA A 247 -17.41 -11.24 2.57
C ALA A 247 -18.82 -11.72 2.25
N LEU A 248 -19.78 -10.83 2.43
CA LEU A 248 -21.18 -11.07 2.04
C LEU A 248 -21.53 -10.42 0.71
N HIS A 249 -20.65 -9.55 0.23
CA HIS A 249 -20.88 -8.76 -0.96
C HIS A 249 -19.55 -8.52 -1.70
N PRO A 250 -19.54 -8.53 -3.04
CA PRO A 250 -18.34 -8.26 -3.84
C PRO A 250 -17.62 -6.94 -3.54
N VAL A 251 -18.29 -5.99 -2.87
CA VAL A 251 -17.73 -4.67 -2.54
C VAL A 251 -16.67 -4.78 -1.45
N ASN A 252 -16.82 -5.69 -0.49
CA ASN A 252 -15.77 -5.93 0.51
C ASN A 252 -14.47 -6.40 -0.17
N ALA A 253 -14.60 -7.32 -1.14
CA ALA A 253 -13.48 -7.82 -1.92
C ALA A 253 -12.89 -6.74 -2.84
N LEU A 254 -13.72 -5.99 -3.56
CA LEU A 254 -13.28 -4.87 -4.39
C LEU A 254 -12.51 -3.83 -3.59
N TYR A 255 -13.01 -3.45 -2.41
CA TYR A 255 -12.32 -2.50 -1.54
C TYR A 255 -10.96 -3.04 -1.10
N GLN A 256 -10.85 -4.31 -0.74
CA GLN A 256 -9.58 -4.96 -0.42
C GLN A 256 -8.59 -4.94 -1.60
N ILE A 257 -9.05 -5.21 -2.83
CA ILE A 257 -8.24 -5.13 -4.05
C ILE A 257 -7.77 -3.69 -4.29
N HIS A 258 -8.66 -2.70 -4.16
CA HIS A 258 -8.34 -1.28 -4.33
C HIS A 258 -7.30 -0.80 -3.31
N LEU A 259 -7.40 -1.21 -2.05
CA LEU A 259 -6.39 -0.90 -1.05
C LEU A 259 -5.02 -1.44 -1.48
N ALA A 260 -4.94 -2.69 -1.94
CA ALA A 260 -3.68 -3.23 -2.47
C ALA A 260 -3.20 -2.50 -3.73
N ALA A 261 -4.09 -2.18 -4.67
CA ALA A 261 -3.70 -1.59 -5.94
C ALA A 261 -3.24 -0.13 -5.81
N PHE A 262 -3.85 0.66 -4.93
CA PHE A 262 -3.72 2.12 -4.98
C PHE A 262 -2.88 2.71 -3.85
N LEU A 263 -2.88 2.12 -2.67
CA LEU A 263 -2.07 2.61 -1.55
C LEU A 263 -0.57 2.70 -1.85
N PRO A 264 0.03 1.75 -2.61
CA PRO A 264 1.45 1.82 -2.96
C PRO A 264 1.85 3.08 -3.72
N ALA A 265 0.94 3.71 -4.46
CA ALA A 265 1.24 4.88 -5.29
C ALA A 265 1.78 6.05 -4.46
N LEU A 266 1.14 6.31 -3.30
CA LEU A 266 1.57 7.37 -2.40
C LEU A 266 2.67 6.89 -1.44
N SER A 267 2.58 5.65 -0.93
CA SER A 267 3.58 5.09 0.00
C SER A 267 4.98 4.96 -0.62
N HIS A 268 5.06 4.88 -1.95
CA HIS A 268 6.30 4.87 -2.71
C HIS A 268 6.66 6.22 -3.34
N SER A 269 5.96 7.29 -3.02
CA SER A 269 6.17 8.59 -3.69
C SER A 269 7.58 9.16 -3.55
N GLY A 270 8.36 8.74 -2.54
CA GLY A 270 9.67 9.34 -2.22
C GLY A 270 9.58 10.62 -1.36
N PHE A 271 8.36 10.99 -0.96
CA PHE A 271 8.04 12.16 -0.15
C PHE A 271 7.35 11.74 1.14
N GLN A 272 7.50 12.49 2.24
CA GLN A 272 6.79 12.18 3.48
C GLN A 272 5.28 12.34 3.33
N LYS A 273 4.84 13.41 2.65
CA LYS A 273 3.42 13.72 2.45
C LYS A 273 3.19 14.35 1.08
N LEU A 274 1.97 14.19 0.58
CA LEU A 274 1.41 14.96 -0.52
C LEU A 274 0.75 16.22 0.02
N LYS A 275 1.21 17.40 -0.40
CA LYS A 275 0.55 18.68 -0.09
C LYS A 275 -0.67 18.83 -0.98
N VAL A 276 -1.86 18.83 -0.39
CA VAL A 276 -3.13 18.97 -1.16
C VAL A 276 -3.59 20.42 -1.17
N THR A 277 -3.52 21.06 -0.01
CA THR A 277 -3.77 22.50 0.14
C THR A 277 -2.72 23.10 1.06
N LYS A 278 -2.81 24.41 1.34
CA LYS A 278 -1.91 25.06 2.30
C LYS A 278 -2.01 24.49 3.72
N ASP A 279 -3.21 24.05 4.11
CA ASP A 279 -3.52 23.64 5.49
C ASP A 279 -3.81 22.14 5.62
N PHE A 280 -3.65 21.38 4.53
CA PHE A 280 -3.96 19.96 4.50
C PHE A 280 -2.99 19.16 3.64
N ASP A 281 -2.36 18.18 4.29
CA ASP A 281 -1.45 17.22 3.69
C ASP A 281 -1.98 15.80 3.87
N LEU A 282 -1.67 14.93 2.91
CA LEU A 282 -1.93 13.49 2.96
C LEU A 282 -0.64 12.72 3.26
N ASP A 283 -0.63 11.99 4.37
CA ASP A 283 0.42 11.02 4.71
C ASP A 283 -0.01 9.63 4.24
N GLY A 284 0.75 9.04 3.31
CA GLY A 284 0.51 7.69 2.78
C GLY A 284 1.27 6.58 3.51
N GLY A 285 1.87 6.87 4.69
CA GLY A 285 2.74 5.93 5.40
C GLY A 285 4.17 5.87 4.83
N ASN A 286 4.56 6.91 4.10
CA ASN A 286 5.67 6.90 3.16
C ASN A 286 7.04 6.73 3.86
N HIS A 287 7.20 7.25 5.08
CA HIS A 287 8.48 7.21 5.78
C HIS A 287 8.87 5.79 6.22
N PHE A 288 7.93 5.01 6.77
CA PHE A 288 8.21 3.67 7.26
C PHE A 288 8.71 2.76 6.13
N HIS A 289 8.05 2.85 4.97
CA HIS A 289 8.39 2.06 3.80
C HIS A 289 9.61 2.59 3.03
N TYR A 290 9.84 3.91 3.02
CA TYR A 290 11.08 4.48 2.50
C TYR A 290 12.32 3.92 3.23
N LEU A 291 12.27 3.89 4.57
CA LEU A 291 13.37 3.32 5.35
C LEU A 291 13.55 1.81 5.08
N HIS A 292 12.47 1.08 4.78
CA HIS A 292 12.55 -0.31 4.35
C HIS A 292 13.35 -0.47 3.05
N HIS A 293 13.02 0.29 1.99
CA HIS A 293 13.78 0.25 0.72
C HIS A 293 15.24 0.70 0.87
N LYS A 294 15.51 1.58 1.84
CA LYS A 294 16.86 2.07 2.11
C LYS A 294 17.74 1.08 2.87
N TYR A 295 17.16 0.36 3.85
CA TYR A 295 17.92 -0.48 4.78
C TYR A 295 17.64 -1.98 4.66
N PHE A 296 16.63 -2.38 3.89
CA PHE A 296 16.21 -3.74 3.51
C PHE A 296 15.79 -4.67 4.67
N GLU A 297 16.47 -4.64 5.82
CA GLU A 297 16.32 -5.64 6.87
C GLU A 297 15.31 -5.26 7.97
N CYS A 298 14.48 -4.24 7.75
CA CYS A 298 13.48 -3.80 8.73
C CYS A 298 12.28 -3.10 8.12
N ASN A 299 11.25 -2.83 8.92
CA ASN A 299 10.01 -2.20 8.51
C ASN A 299 9.23 -3.01 7.45
N TYR A 300 9.12 -4.34 7.64
CA TYR A 300 8.35 -5.26 6.76
C TYR A 300 6.84 -4.98 6.76
N GLY A 301 6.31 -4.24 7.75
CA GLY A 301 4.90 -3.86 7.84
C GLY A 301 4.62 -2.40 7.49
N GLY A 302 3.47 -1.89 7.93
CA GLY A 302 3.15 -0.47 7.94
C GLY A 302 2.97 0.08 9.35
N SER A 303 2.77 1.40 9.47
CA SER A 303 2.55 2.08 10.77
C SER A 303 1.22 1.72 11.44
N LEU A 304 0.26 1.17 10.68
CA LEU A 304 -1.04 0.73 11.20
C LEU A 304 -0.90 -0.53 12.07
N THR A 305 -0.14 -1.53 11.62
CA THR A 305 0.16 -2.76 12.39
C THR A 305 1.67 -3.05 12.39
N PRO A 306 2.46 -2.35 13.23
CA PRO A 306 3.91 -2.49 13.30
C PRO A 306 4.30 -3.75 14.10
N LEU A 307 4.04 -4.92 13.53
CA LEU A 307 4.24 -6.22 14.19
C LEU A 307 5.70 -6.51 14.56
N GLU A 308 6.66 -5.80 13.97
CA GLU A 308 8.09 -5.90 14.30
C GLU A 308 8.41 -5.59 15.76
N ARG A 309 7.67 -4.66 16.39
CA ARG A 309 7.86 -4.29 17.80
C ARG A 309 7.62 -5.46 18.75
N HIS A 310 6.78 -6.42 18.36
CA HIS A 310 6.45 -7.60 19.17
C HIS A 310 7.32 -8.81 18.86
N SER A 311 7.97 -8.86 17.69
CA SER A 311 8.90 -9.93 17.28
C SER A 311 10.37 -9.69 17.65
N ALA A 312 10.68 -8.57 18.31
CA ALA A 312 12.04 -8.14 18.64
C ALA A 312 12.85 -9.13 19.50
N LEU A 313 12.23 -10.13 20.11
CA LEU A 313 12.92 -11.16 20.89
C LEU A 313 13.82 -12.08 20.05
N SER A 314 13.58 -12.23 18.74
CA SER A 314 14.38 -13.12 17.88
C SER A 314 15.49 -12.41 17.09
N THR A 315 15.42 -11.10 16.90
CA THR A 315 16.36 -10.35 16.04
C THR A 315 17.51 -9.71 16.82
N MET A 316 17.38 -9.56 18.15
CA MET A 316 18.43 -8.96 19.00
C MET A 316 19.76 -9.72 18.99
N ALA A 317 19.78 -11.03 18.71
CA ALA A 317 21.02 -11.81 18.65
C ALA A 317 21.86 -11.51 17.39
N ARG A 318 21.25 -10.98 16.31
CA ARG A 318 21.93 -10.67 15.05
C ARG A 318 22.38 -9.21 14.93
N MET A 319 21.79 -8.32 15.73
CA MET A 319 22.07 -6.87 15.73
C MET A 319 23.44 -6.49 16.35
N ARG A 320 24.14 -7.39 17.04
CA ARG A 320 25.43 -7.08 17.70
C ARG A 320 26.66 -7.04 16.76
N ARG A 321 26.51 -7.30 15.46
CA ARG A 321 27.65 -7.39 14.51
C ARG A 321 27.56 -6.42 13.32
N MET A 322 26.79 -5.34 13.42
CA MET A 322 26.67 -4.35 12.35
C MET A 322 26.98 -2.93 12.85
N PRO A 323 27.38 -2.01 11.95
CA PRO A 323 27.70 -0.62 12.30
C PRO A 323 26.47 0.05 12.96
N PRO A 324 26.57 1.25 13.56
CA PRO A 324 25.58 1.81 14.51
C PRO A 324 24.18 2.12 13.93
N TYR A 325 23.86 1.65 12.72
CA TYR A 325 22.56 1.76 12.06
C TYR A 325 21.45 0.87 12.65
N GLY A 326 21.75 0.04 13.66
CA GLY A 326 20.76 -0.83 14.33
C GLY A 326 19.61 -0.08 15.01
N ASN A 327 19.74 1.22 15.26
CA ASN A 327 18.67 2.08 15.79
C ASN A 327 17.77 2.69 14.70
N ALA A 328 18.08 2.54 13.41
CA ALA A 328 17.36 3.25 12.33
C ALA A 328 15.97 2.65 11.99
N CYS A 329 15.66 1.47 12.52
CA CYS A 329 14.44 0.74 12.26
C CYS A 329 13.44 0.97 13.39
N ALA A 330 12.30 1.59 13.04
CA ALA A 330 11.22 2.04 13.93
C ALA A 330 11.56 3.05 15.05
N GLN A 331 12.83 3.41 15.31
CA GLN A 331 13.19 4.47 16.26
C GLN A 331 13.85 5.64 15.54
N GLY A 332 13.09 6.70 15.30
CA GLY A 332 13.68 8.04 15.22
C GLY A 332 14.22 8.43 16.59
N ALA A 333 15.32 7.82 17.02
CA ALA A 333 16.00 8.21 18.25
C ALA A 333 16.72 9.56 18.00
N PRO A 334 16.49 10.59 18.84
CA PRO A 334 17.29 11.82 18.83
C PRO A 334 18.75 11.54 19.26
N PRO A 335 19.68 12.49 19.05
CA PRO A 335 21.12 12.32 19.32
C PRO A 335 21.49 11.81 20.72
#